data_AF-A0A9E0QKJ5-F1
#
_entry.id   AF-A0A9E0QKJ5-F1
#
_cell.length_a   1.000
_cell.length_b   1.000
_cell.length_c   1.000
_cell.angle_alpha   90.00
_cell.angle_beta   90.00
_cell.angle_gamma   90.00
#
_symmetry.space_group_name_H-M   'P 1'
#
loop_
_entity.id
_entity.type
_entity.pdbx_description
1 polymer ?
#
loop_
_entity_poly.entity_id
_entity_poly.type
_entity_poly.pdbx_seq_one_letter_code
_entity_poly.pdbx_strand_id
1 'polypeptide(L)'
;MLSIVIARGLPTTNATFTSNGTVLSAYYDGKSHTLSHFLIGEDSLAATSHLAIEEPDTLPTYADMNRLFQQSTKLTQALENKRLSMATTSGELIQLIPKQRHISDLPGLFWLQIICGLAGMVVCLLAWIPAKNSIAILAFSGTGVGYFLASVSAAIYSTRELFIDGGLFQALSTINHIGTMTFATSLALFLWNYPVKNTSRRWNWLIVLTLPVGLSCDLLQLNESIALSFYALILVMLLLSLTGLYVQWRRTSHMPADRLALRWILLSVIFGTFVFAGAIILPIVFKFADPAPQGVILATFLMMYAGMMLAIVRYRLFDLELWSFSIWAWVLGGLAVLVMDMILASVLSFSDPAALTTALALVGWLYFPVRQLIWRYFFDRRSSGLEEWMAQSLPVMLTAHRIGDGDQAIQLALDSVFSPLASGLEKSATTDAAIKENGESLLVPLPDSQYVLRLRNAEQGRRLFSRKDLQIAKLVIDLNEILRESVVAKAAGAQQERQRIRQDLHDDLGAKLLTLLHRSDDQSRPIVKEAISDLRTILSKQVAAGIGLKDACHQWHDEAILRCAERGIILHWHCVEKDALLTPNEYGHLSRMLRESLTNAI
;
A
#
# COMPACT_ATOMS: atom_id res chain seq x y z
N MET A 1 -20.30 23.38 -8.50
CA MET A 1 -21.27 24.47 -8.23
C MET A 1 -21.53 25.32 -9.45
N LEU A 2 -20.52 25.96 -10.06
CA LEU A 2 -20.72 26.79 -11.26
C LEU A 2 -21.43 26.04 -12.41
N SER A 3 -21.04 24.79 -12.69
CA SER A 3 -21.68 23.97 -13.74
C SER A 3 -23.17 23.72 -13.50
N ILE A 4 -23.58 23.49 -12.25
CA ILE A 4 -24.98 23.31 -11.86
C ILE A 4 -25.75 24.61 -12.08
N VAL A 5 -25.17 25.75 -11.71
CA VAL A 5 -25.79 27.07 -11.90
C VAL A 5 -26.00 27.34 -13.40
N ILE A 6 -24.99 27.08 -14.23
CA ILE A 6 -25.10 27.26 -15.68
C ILE A 6 -26.16 26.32 -16.27
N ALA A 7 -26.12 25.03 -15.93
CA ALA A 7 -27.06 24.03 -16.47
C ALA A 7 -28.52 24.30 -16.10
N ARG A 8 -28.76 24.86 -14.90
CA ARG A 8 -30.10 25.32 -14.47
C ARG A 8 -30.51 26.64 -15.13
N GLY A 9 -29.55 27.48 -15.47
CA GLY A 9 -29.78 28.73 -16.18
C GLY A 9 -30.21 28.53 -17.64
N LEU A 10 -29.96 27.35 -18.22
CA LEU A 10 -30.39 27.04 -19.58
C LEU A 10 -31.92 26.97 -19.68
N PRO A 11 -32.53 27.62 -20.69
CA PRO A 11 -33.97 27.60 -20.85
C PRO A 11 -34.49 26.23 -21.31
N THR A 12 -35.71 25.91 -20.91
CA THR A 12 -36.49 24.74 -21.36
C THR A 12 -37.85 25.17 -21.85
N THR A 13 -38.62 24.23 -22.39
CA THR A 13 -39.97 24.53 -22.86
C THR A 13 -41.03 23.60 -22.31
N ASN A 14 -42.28 23.87 -22.69
CA ASN A 14 -43.41 22.97 -22.52
C ASN A 14 -43.36 21.71 -23.40
N ALA A 15 -42.39 21.59 -24.31
CA ALA A 15 -42.15 20.41 -25.14
C ALA A 15 -40.74 19.86 -24.90
N THR A 16 -40.56 18.55 -25.09
CA THR A 16 -39.24 17.91 -25.08
C THR A 16 -38.87 17.45 -26.47
N PHE A 17 -37.61 17.61 -26.87
CA PHE A 17 -37.16 17.35 -28.24
C PHE A 17 -36.31 16.08 -28.30
N THR A 18 -36.52 15.28 -29.34
CA THR A 18 -35.77 14.05 -29.60
C THR A 18 -35.42 13.98 -31.08
N SER A 19 -34.23 13.47 -31.41
CA SER A 19 -33.76 13.30 -32.78
C SER A 19 -33.45 11.83 -33.05
N ASN A 20 -33.95 11.31 -34.17
CA ASN A 20 -33.63 9.96 -34.66
C ASN A 20 -32.56 10.02 -35.79
N GLY A 21 -31.65 10.99 -35.73
CA GLY A 21 -30.57 11.20 -36.71
C GLY A 21 -30.99 11.92 -37.99
N THR A 22 -32.21 11.68 -38.48
CA THR A 22 -32.74 12.27 -39.72
C THR A 22 -33.83 13.31 -39.50
N VAL A 23 -34.63 13.13 -38.45
CA VAL A 23 -35.84 13.91 -38.20
C VAL A 23 -35.86 14.38 -36.75
N LEU A 24 -36.18 15.65 -36.54
CA LEU A 24 -36.42 16.24 -35.23
C LEU A 24 -37.90 16.08 -34.86
N SER A 25 -38.17 15.52 -33.70
CA SER A 25 -39.53 15.37 -33.15
C SER A 25 -39.63 16.07 -31.80
N ALA A 26 -40.82 16.55 -31.47
CA ALA A 26 -41.16 17.13 -30.18
C ALA A 26 -42.27 16.33 -29.52
N TYR A 27 -42.10 16.00 -28.25
CA TYR A 27 -43.16 15.47 -27.41
C TYR A 27 -43.88 16.62 -26.71
N TYR A 28 -45.17 16.78 -26.99
CA TYR A 28 -46.03 17.82 -26.45
C TYR A 28 -47.43 17.25 -26.20
N ASP A 29 -48.02 17.61 -25.06
CA ASP A 29 -49.37 17.20 -24.66
C ASP A 29 -49.68 15.69 -24.82
N GLY A 30 -48.72 14.86 -24.40
CA GLY A 30 -48.88 13.40 -24.45
C GLY A 30 -48.60 12.74 -25.81
N LYS A 31 -48.30 13.53 -26.85
CA LYS A 31 -48.10 13.05 -28.23
C LYS A 31 -46.75 13.45 -28.80
N SER A 32 -46.22 12.63 -29.70
CA SER A 32 -44.99 12.93 -30.46
C SER A 32 -45.36 13.56 -31.80
N HIS A 33 -44.78 14.71 -32.09
CA HIS A 33 -44.99 15.46 -33.33
C HIS A 33 -43.68 15.59 -34.10
N THR A 34 -43.69 15.23 -35.39
CA THR A 34 -42.55 15.45 -36.28
C THR A 34 -42.51 16.89 -36.75
N LEU A 35 -41.36 17.55 -36.58
CA LEU A 35 -41.19 18.97 -36.88
C LEU A 35 -40.75 19.22 -38.33
N SER A 36 -41.24 20.30 -38.91
CA SER A 36 -40.78 20.79 -40.23
C SER A 36 -39.84 21.99 -40.08
N HIS A 37 -40.26 23.01 -39.32
CA HIS A 37 -39.50 24.23 -39.06
C HIS A 37 -39.92 24.89 -37.75
N PHE A 38 -39.07 25.77 -37.23
CA PHE A 38 -39.37 26.72 -36.17
C PHE A 38 -39.74 28.08 -36.78
N LEU A 39 -40.73 28.75 -36.21
CA LEU A 39 -41.10 30.12 -36.56
C LEU A 39 -40.63 31.07 -35.46
N ILE A 40 -39.92 32.12 -35.87
CA ILE A 40 -39.38 33.19 -35.05
C ILE A 40 -39.98 34.50 -35.57
N GLY A 41 -41.21 34.82 -35.16
CA GLY A 41 -41.97 35.90 -35.81
C GLY A 41 -42.28 35.55 -37.27
N GLU A 42 -41.74 36.32 -38.22
CA GLU A 42 -41.90 36.08 -39.66
C GLU A 42 -40.78 35.21 -40.26
N ASP A 43 -39.67 35.01 -39.55
CA ASP A 43 -38.56 34.18 -40.00
C ASP A 43 -38.84 32.69 -39.73
N SER A 44 -38.42 31.83 -40.65
CA SER A 44 -38.48 30.37 -40.47
C SER A 44 -37.08 29.77 -40.42
N LEU A 45 -36.89 28.80 -39.51
CA LEU A 45 -35.67 28.03 -39.36
C LEU A 45 -35.99 26.54 -39.49
N ALA A 46 -35.37 25.83 -40.44
CA ALA A 46 -35.60 24.41 -40.63
C ALA A 46 -35.30 23.60 -39.35
N ALA A 47 -36.19 22.66 -39.00
CA ALA A 47 -36.05 21.82 -37.81
C ALA A 47 -35.15 20.61 -38.12
N THR A 48 -33.85 20.87 -38.33
CA THR A 48 -32.88 19.82 -38.66
C THR A 48 -32.48 19.01 -37.42
N SER A 49 -32.15 17.73 -37.62
CA SER A 49 -31.64 16.85 -36.56
C SER A 49 -30.35 17.37 -35.93
N HIS A 50 -29.56 18.16 -36.66
CA HIS A 50 -28.32 18.77 -36.19
C HIS A 50 -28.50 19.70 -34.98
N LEU A 51 -29.67 20.32 -34.81
CA LEU A 51 -29.96 21.20 -33.66
C LEU A 51 -29.93 20.44 -32.33
N ALA A 52 -30.25 19.15 -32.35
CA ALA A 52 -30.31 18.27 -31.18
C ALA A 52 -29.06 17.40 -31.00
N ILE A 53 -27.98 17.66 -31.76
CA ILE A 53 -26.74 16.89 -31.59
C ILE A 53 -26.15 17.15 -30.21
N GLU A 54 -25.79 16.07 -29.50
CA GLU A 54 -25.15 16.16 -28.19
C GLU A 54 -23.82 16.93 -28.30
N GLU A 55 -22.94 16.50 -29.20
CA GLU A 55 -21.58 17.00 -29.35
C GLU A 55 -21.36 17.76 -30.67
N PRO A 56 -21.14 19.09 -30.64
CA PRO A 56 -21.00 19.92 -31.84
C PRO A 56 -19.79 19.54 -32.72
N ASP A 57 -18.74 18.96 -32.15
CA ASP A 57 -17.52 18.58 -32.86
C ASP A 57 -17.68 17.33 -33.75
N THR A 58 -18.83 16.65 -33.67
CA THR A 58 -19.19 15.53 -34.55
C THR A 58 -19.61 15.99 -35.95
N LEU A 59 -19.85 17.29 -36.12
CA LEU A 59 -20.13 17.89 -37.42
C LEU A 59 -18.90 17.82 -38.35
N PRO A 60 -19.09 17.81 -39.67
CA PRO A 60 -17.98 17.59 -40.60
C PRO A 60 -17.01 18.78 -40.63
N THR A 61 -17.54 20.00 -40.51
CA THR A 61 -16.79 21.25 -40.69
C THR A 61 -17.01 22.25 -39.57
N TYR A 62 -16.01 23.11 -39.32
CA TYR A 62 -16.14 24.23 -38.38
C TYR A 62 -17.21 25.24 -38.82
N ALA A 63 -17.45 25.37 -40.13
CA ALA A 63 -18.52 26.23 -40.65
C ALA A 63 -19.91 25.74 -40.21
N ASP A 64 -20.13 24.41 -40.25
CA ASP A 64 -21.38 23.82 -39.78
C ASP A 64 -21.54 23.96 -38.26
N MET A 65 -20.45 23.78 -37.51
CA MET A 65 -20.42 23.99 -36.06
C MET A 65 -20.73 25.44 -35.67
N ASN A 66 -20.08 26.42 -36.33
CA ASN A 66 -20.35 27.83 -36.10
C ASN A 66 -21.79 28.20 -36.48
N ARG A 67 -22.35 27.59 -37.55
CA ARG A 67 -23.75 27.77 -37.94
C ARG A 67 -24.69 27.21 -36.87
N LEU A 68 -24.39 26.05 -36.30
CA LEU A 68 -25.16 25.47 -35.18
C LEU A 68 -25.18 26.43 -33.98
N PHE A 69 -24.04 27.00 -33.60
CA PHE A 69 -23.98 27.98 -32.50
C PHE A 69 -24.84 29.22 -32.77
N GLN A 70 -24.78 29.76 -33.98
CA GLN A 70 -25.62 30.90 -34.39
C GLN A 70 -27.12 30.57 -34.37
N GLN A 71 -27.50 29.39 -34.88
CA GLN A 71 -28.88 28.90 -34.87
C GLN A 71 -29.39 28.70 -33.44
N SER A 72 -28.55 28.16 -32.55
CA SER A 72 -28.85 27.97 -31.13
C SER A 72 -29.10 29.30 -30.43
N THR A 73 -28.28 30.34 -30.67
CA THR A 73 -28.54 31.69 -30.15
C THR A 73 -29.88 32.23 -30.64
N LYS A 74 -30.17 32.13 -31.95
CA LYS A 74 -31.44 32.62 -32.52
C LYS A 74 -32.66 31.95 -31.88
N LEU A 75 -32.63 30.62 -31.75
CA LEU A 75 -33.71 29.86 -31.11
C LEU A 75 -33.88 30.21 -29.63
N THR A 76 -32.76 30.32 -28.91
CA THR A 76 -32.76 30.62 -27.46
C THR A 76 -33.31 32.01 -27.20
N GLN A 77 -32.85 33.02 -27.94
CA GLN A 77 -33.37 34.40 -27.83
C GLN A 77 -34.85 34.49 -28.25
N ALA A 78 -35.26 33.76 -29.28
CA ALA A 78 -36.67 33.72 -29.70
C ALA A 78 -37.56 33.11 -28.60
N LEU A 79 -37.08 32.06 -27.94
CA LEU A 79 -37.80 31.40 -26.85
C LEU A 79 -37.92 32.31 -25.62
N GLU A 80 -36.81 32.94 -25.20
CA GLU A 80 -36.79 33.84 -24.04
C GLU A 80 -37.70 35.06 -24.26
N ASN A 81 -37.76 35.57 -25.49
CA ASN A 81 -38.67 36.64 -25.89
C ASN A 81 -40.12 36.17 -26.14
N LYS A 82 -40.44 34.89 -25.92
CA LYS A 82 -41.78 34.27 -26.11
C LYS A 82 -42.30 34.37 -27.55
N ARG A 83 -41.41 34.42 -28.53
CA ARG A 83 -41.72 34.56 -29.97
C ARG A 83 -41.47 33.28 -30.78
N LEU A 84 -41.11 32.19 -30.11
CA LEU A 84 -40.80 30.93 -30.77
C LEU A 84 -42.03 30.02 -30.84
N SER A 85 -42.31 29.52 -32.04
CA SER A 85 -43.29 28.45 -32.26
C SER A 85 -42.68 27.33 -33.08
N MET A 86 -43.16 26.10 -32.91
CA MET A 86 -42.77 24.96 -33.73
C MET A 86 -43.90 24.60 -34.68
N ALA A 87 -43.56 24.36 -35.95
CA ALA A 87 -44.48 23.90 -36.98
C ALA A 87 -44.28 22.41 -37.23
N THR A 88 -45.34 21.64 -37.06
CA THR A 88 -45.34 20.19 -37.32
C THR A 88 -45.47 19.91 -38.82
N THR A 89 -45.10 18.70 -39.25
CA THR A 89 -45.34 18.24 -40.63
C THR A 89 -46.82 18.13 -40.99
N SER A 90 -47.69 17.99 -39.99
CA SER A 90 -49.15 18.07 -40.12
C SER A 90 -49.69 19.50 -40.27
N GLY A 91 -48.84 20.52 -40.23
CA GLY A 91 -49.22 21.93 -40.35
C GLY A 91 -49.73 22.58 -39.06
N GLU A 92 -49.72 21.85 -37.93
CA GLU A 92 -50.05 22.40 -36.62
C GLU A 92 -48.93 23.29 -36.11
N LEU A 93 -49.31 24.46 -35.58
CA LEU A 93 -48.41 25.45 -34.99
C LEU A 93 -48.56 25.45 -33.47
N ILE A 94 -47.48 25.14 -32.76
CA ILE A 94 -47.46 25.03 -31.30
C ILE A 94 -46.49 26.08 -30.75
N GLN A 95 -47.00 26.98 -29.91
CA GLN A 95 -46.18 28.01 -29.27
C GLN A 95 -45.34 27.41 -28.13
N LEU A 96 -44.04 27.70 -28.14
CA LEU A 96 -43.11 27.25 -27.11
C LEU A 96 -43.02 28.28 -25.99
N ILE A 97 -43.27 27.83 -24.76
CA ILE A 97 -43.27 28.69 -23.58
C ILE A 97 -42.01 28.40 -22.75
N PRO A 98 -41.18 29.42 -22.44
CA PRO A 98 -39.98 29.22 -21.64
C PRO A 98 -40.35 28.77 -20.22
N LYS A 99 -39.66 27.73 -19.75
CA LYS A 99 -39.70 27.23 -18.37
C LYS A 99 -38.31 27.28 -17.75
N GLN A 100 -38.25 27.63 -16.47
CA GLN A 100 -37.02 27.57 -15.69
C GLN A 100 -36.75 26.13 -15.22
N ARG A 101 -35.49 25.71 -15.26
CA ARG A 101 -35.06 24.40 -14.78
C ARG A 101 -34.90 24.38 -13.25
N HIS A 102 -35.51 23.39 -12.62
CA HIS A 102 -35.19 22.98 -11.27
C HIS A 102 -34.02 21.98 -11.26
N ILE A 103 -33.44 21.74 -10.09
CA ILE A 103 -32.35 20.75 -9.92
C ILE A 103 -32.84 19.35 -10.32
N SER A 104 -34.11 19.04 -10.05
CA SER A 104 -34.77 17.78 -10.40
C SER A 104 -34.89 17.55 -11.90
N ASP A 105 -34.83 18.62 -12.71
CA ASP A 105 -35.05 18.55 -14.16
C ASP A 105 -33.73 18.25 -14.90
N LEU A 106 -32.60 18.25 -14.18
CA LEU A 106 -31.30 17.90 -14.76
C LEU A 106 -31.23 16.38 -14.99
N PRO A 107 -30.94 15.92 -16.23
CA PRO A 107 -30.92 14.50 -16.55
C PRO A 107 -29.89 13.70 -15.74
N GLY A 108 -30.14 12.40 -15.53
CA GLY A 108 -29.17 11.52 -14.87
C GLY A 108 -27.79 11.50 -15.56
N LEU A 109 -27.75 11.66 -16.89
CA LEU A 109 -26.52 11.77 -17.67
C LEU A 109 -25.68 13.00 -17.30
N PHE A 110 -26.30 14.11 -16.90
CA PHE A 110 -25.59 15.31 -16.43
C PHE A 110 -24.81 14.97 -15.16
N TRP A 111 -25.49 14.38 -14.19
CA TRP A 111 -24.90 14.00 -12.91
C TRP A 111 -23.82 12.93 -13.07
N LEU A 112 -24.06 11.93 -13.92
CA LEU A 112 -23.10 10.88 -14.22
C LEU A 112 -21.77 11.49 -14.69
N GLN A 113 -21.80 12.39 -15.67
CA GLN A 113 -20.60 13.06 -16.17
C GLN A 113 -19.91 13.88 -15.08
N ILE A 114 -20.63 14.75 -14.36
CA ILE A 114 -20.06 15.56 -13.28
C ILE A 114 -19.37 14.69 -12.21
N ILE A 115 -20.03 13.61 -11.78
CA ILE A 115 -19.50 12.69 -10.77
C ILE A 115 -18.26 11.96 -11.29
N CYS A 116 -18.31 11.44 -12.51
CA CYS A 116 -17.18 10.74 -13.12
C CYS A 116 -15.97 11.67 -13.26
N GLY A 117 -16.14 12.87 -13.84
CA GLY A 117 -15.09 13.87 -13.99
C GLY A 117 -14.45 14.26 -12.65
N LEU A 118 -15.29 14.52 -11.63
CA LEU A 118 -14.81 14.89 -10.30
C LEU A 118 -14.09 13.74 -9.61
N ALA A 119 -14.61 12.51 -9.70
CA ALA A 119 -13.97 11.34 -9.12
C ALA A 119 -12.60 11.06 -9.76
N GLY A 120 -12.48 11.16 -11.09
CA GLY A 120 -11.20 11.02 -11.79
C GLY A 120 -10.18 12.06 -11.35
N MET A 121 -10.58 13.34 -11.26
CA MET A 121 -9.71 14.41 -10.76
C MET A 121 -9.28 14.18 -9.31
N VAL A 122 -10.22 13.82 -8.42
CA VAL A 122 -9.92 13.55 -7.00
C VAL A 122 -8.93 12.40 -6.86
N VAL A 123 -9.13 11.28 -7.58
CA VAL A 123 -8.19 10.14 -7.56
C VAL A 123 -6.78 10.58 -7.93
N CYS A 124 -6.64 11.40 -8.96
CA CYS A 124 -5.32 11.88 -9.38
C CYS A 124 -4.70 12.88 -8.39
N LEU A 125 -5.48 13.84 -7.88
CA LEU A 125 -4.99 14.82 -6.91
C LEU A 125 -4.61 14.17 -5.57
N LEU A 126 -5.38 13.17 -5.12
CA LEU A 126 -5.06 12.39 -3.92
C LEU A 126 -3.79 11.55 -4.08
N ALA A 127 -3.46 11.14 -5.30
CA ALA A 127 -2.17 10.52 -5.61
C ALA A 127 -1.03 11.54 -5.63
N TRP A 128 -1.29 12.78 -6.08
CA TRP A 128 -0.28 13.81 -6.24
C TRP A 128 0.16 14.46 -4.93
N ILE A 129 -0.78 14.86 -4.07
CA ILE A 129 -0.52 15.58 -2.81
C ILE A 129 0.58 14.92 -1.95
N PRO A 130 0.55 13.59 -1.70
CA PRO A 130 1.55 12.92 -0.87
C PRO A 130 2.79 12.43 -1.64
N ALA A 131 2.77 12.45 -2.98
CA ALA A 131 3.83 11.89 -3.79
C ALA A 131 5.03 12.84 -3.91
N LYS A 132 6.22 12.28 -4.10
CA LYS A 132 7.39 13.06 -4.49
C LYS A 132 7.21 13.59 -5.93
N ASN A 133 7.47 14.88 -6.12
CA ASN A 133 7.33 15.51 -7.42
C ASN A 133 8.16 14.80 -8.50
N SER A 134 7.46 14.35 -9.54
CA SER A 134 8.02 13.70 -10.71
C SER A 134 7.18 14.02 -11.94
N ILE A 135 7.75 13.91 -13.13
CA ILE A 135 7.01 14.14 -14.38
C ILE A 135 5.82 13.17 -14.47
N ALA A 136 6.00 11.92 -14.04
CA ALA A 136 4.96 10.90 -14.06
C ALA A 136 3.74 11.29 -13.21
N ILE A 137 3.94 11.73 -11.96
CA ILE A 137 2.80 12.11 -11.09
C ILE A 137 2.11 13.39 -11.57
N LEU A 138 2.89 14.37 -12.07
CA LEU A 138 2.32 15.59 -12.65
C LEU A 138 1.49 15.28 -13.90
N ALA A 139 2.01 14.42 -14.78
CA ALA A 139 1.29 13.97 -15.96
C ALA A 139 0.04 13.16 -15.58
N PHE A 140 0.13 12.26 -14.59
CA PHE A 140 -1.04 11.54 -14.09
C PHE A 140 -2.11 12.51 -13.53
N SER A 141 -1.69 13.55 -12.80
CA SER A 141 -2.56 14.63 -12.32
C SER A 141 -3.21 15.41 -13.45
N GLY A 142 -2.44 15.72 -14.49
CA GLY A 142 -2.93 16.37 -15.70
C GLY A 142 -4.04 15.58 -16.41
N THR A 143 -4.00 14.24 -16.38
CA THR A 143 -5.11 13.43 -16.91
C THR A 143 -6.41 13.71 -16.15
N GLY A 144 -6.37 13.75 -14.81
CA GLY A 144 -7.56 13.98 -13.99
C GLY A 144 -8.15 15.38 -14.21
N VAL A 145 -7.31 16.41 -14.30
CA VAL A 145 -7.74 17.79 -14.58
C VAL A 145 -8.34 17.90 -15.99
N GLY A 146 -7.66 17.35 -17.00
CA GLY A 146 -8.15 17.37 -18.38
C GLY A 146 -9.51 16.66 -18.51
N TYR A 147 -9.64 15.48 -17.91
CA TYR A 147 -10.88 14.72 -17.89
C TYR A 147 -12.03 15.46 -17.17
N PHE A 148 -11.75 16.14 -16.06
CA PHE A 148 -12.73 16.97 -15.37
C PHE A 148 -13.22 18.14 -16.23
N LEU A 149 -12.30 18.87 -16.87
CA LEU A 149 -12.67 19.98 -17.76
C LEU A 149 -13.53 19.50 -18.93
N ALA A 150 -13.13 18.39 -19.56
CA ALA A 150 -13.89 17.74 -20.62
C ALA A 150 -15.29 17.36 -20.15
N SER A 151 -15.37 16.60 -19.06
CA SER A 151 -16.62 16.06 -18.58
C SER A 151 -17.60 17.10 -18.06
N VAL A 152 -17.13 18.15 -17.37
CA VAL A 152 -18.00 19.15 -16.78
C VAL A 152 -18.59 20.08 -17.83
N SER A 153 -17.80 20.43 -18.84
CA SER A 153 -18.28 21.25 -19.95
C SER A 153 -19.24 20.45 -20.84
N ALA A 154 -18.87 19.22 -21.20
CA ALA A 154 -19.73 18.27 -21.92
C ALA A 154 -21.06 18.05 -21.21
N ALA A 155 -21.07 17.85 -19.89
CA ALA A 155 -22.30 17.63 -19.14
C ALA A 155 -23.33 18.73 -19.39
N ILE A 156 -22.91 20.00 -19.43
CA ILE A 156 -23.81 21.15 -19.56
C ILE A 156 -24.45 21.19 -20.95
N TYR A 157 -23.66 21.14 -22.02
CA TYR A 157 -24.23 21.26 -23.37
C TYR A 157 -24.78 19.94 -23.91
N SER A 158 -24.21 18.77 -23.59
CA SER A 158 -24.71 17.49 -24.12
C SER A 158 -26.08 17.10 -23.54
N THR A 159 -26.44 17.64 -22.37
CA THR A 159 -27.74 17.42 -21.72
C THR A 159 -28.70 18.60 -21.89
N ARG A 160 -28.37 19.53 -22.78
CA ARG A 160 -29.30 20.57 -23.20
C ARG A 160 -30.43 19.93 -24.02
N GLU A 161 -31.57 20.62 -24.11
CA GLU A 161 -32.58 20.25 -25.09
C GLU A 161 -32.12 20.78 -26.46
N LEU A 162 -32.62 21.96 -26.86
CA LEU A 162 -32.17 22.68 -28.04
C LEU A 162 -31.57 24.04 -27.71
N PHE A 163 -31.85 24.57 -26.51
CA PHE A 163 -31.65 25.97 -26.19
C PHE A 163 -30.41 26.17 -25.33
N ILE A 164 -29.48 26.93 -25.91
CA ILE A 164 -28.28 27.44 -25.27
C ILE A 164 -27.80 28.64 -26.08
N ASP A 165 -27.30 29.67 -25.40
CA ASP A 165 -26.61 30.74 -26.09
C ASP A 165 -25.37 30.19 -26.82
N GLY A 166 -25.21 30.52 -28.10
CA GLY A 166 -24.12 30.05 -28.95
C GLY A 166 -22.73 30.45 -28.45
N GLY A 167 -22.58 31.61 -27.80
CA GLY A 167 -21.32 32.02 -27.19
C GLY A 167 -20.96 31.13 -25.99
N LEU A 168 -21.95 30.84 -25.13
CA LEU A 168 -21.78 29.87 -24.04
C LEU A 168 -21.51 28.46 -24.59
N PHE A 169 -22.22 28.04 -25.63
CA PHE A 169 -22.05 26.72 -26.24
C PHE A 169 -20.65 26.56 -26.83
N GLN A 170 -20.17 27.56 -27.57
CA GLN A 170 -18.81 27.60 -28.10
C GLN A 170 -17.76 27.58 -26.97
N ALA A 171 -17.95 28.36 -25.91
CA ALA A 171 -17.03 28.39 -24.78
C ALA A 171 -16.95 27.03 -24.06
N LEU A 172 -18.09 26.38 -23.84
CA LEU A 172 -18.12 25.04 -23.22
C LEU A 172 -17.49 23.98 -24.12
N SER A 173 -17.80 23.97 -25.43
CA SER A 173 -17.16 23.08 -26.39
C SER A 173 -15.64 23.29 -26.44
N THR A 174 -15.19 24.55 -26.39
CA THR A 174 -13.77 24.91 -26.30
C THR A 174 -13.12 24.38 -25.02
N ILE A 175 -13.77 24.51 -23.87
CA ILE A 175 -13.29 23.92 -22.61
C ILE A 175 -13.22 22.40 -22.71
N ASN A 176 -14.18 21.76 -23.39
CA ASN A 176 -14.16 20.33 -23.63
C ASN A 176 -12.92 19.92 -24.44
N HIS A 177 -12.64 20.63 -25.54
CA HIS A 177 -11.46 20.38 -26.38
C HIS A 177 -10.15 20.59 -25.62
N ILE A 178 -10.05 21.66 -24.82
CA ILE A 178 -8.90 21.91 -23.93
C ILE A 178 -8.72 20.76 -22.95
N GLY A 179 -9.81 20.31 -22.31
CA GLY A 179 -9.80 19.18 -21.38
C GLY A 179 -9.33 17.89 -22.04
N THR A 180 -9.88 17.57 -23.21
CA THR A 180 -9.57 16.35 -23.98
C THR A 180 -8.12 16.34 -24.47
N MET A 181 -7.61 17.45 -24.99
CA MET A 181 -6.20 17.57 -25.40
C MET A 181 -5.26 17.50 -24.20
N THR A 182 -5.60 18.19 -23.10
CA THR A 182 -4.82 18.12 -21.85
C THR A 182 -4.76 16.68 -21.34
N PHE A 183 -5.88 15.96 -21.36
CA PHE A 183 -5.95 14.55 -21.01
C PHE A 183 -5.03 13.70 -21.89
N ALA A 184 -5.14 13.83 -23.22
CA ALA A 184 -4.38 13.01 -24.17
C ALA A 184 -2.86 13.25 -24.06
N THR A 185 -2.43 14.52 -24.01
CA THR A 185 -1.01 14.87 -23.84
C THR A 185 -0.49 14.40 -22.49
N SER A 186 -1.27 14.55 -21.42
CA SER A 186 -0.91 14.12 -20.07
C SER A 186 -0.80 12.59 -19.96
N LEU A 187 -1.70 11.86 -20.61
CA LEU A 187 -1.67 10.39 -20.65
C LEU A 187 -0.43 9.91 -21.41
N ALA A 188 -0.12 10.51 -22.56
CA ALA A 188 1.11 10.21 -23.29
C ALA A 188 2.34 10.48 -22.42
N LEU A 189 2.43 11.65 -21.78
CA LEU A 189 3.56 12.01 -20.94
C LEU A 189 3.71 11.06 -19.73
N PHE A 190 2.59 10.64 -19.14
CA PHE A 190 2.56 9.68 -18.04
C PHE A 190 3.12 8.32 -18.48
N LEU A 191 2.58 7.74 -19.56
CA LEU A 191 3.01 6.41 -20.05
C LEU A 191 4.43 6.39 -20.58
N TRP A 192 4.98 7.52 -21.02
CA TRP A 192 6.39 7.61 -21.38
C TRP A 192 7.31 7.69 -20.16
N ASN A 193 6.84 8.18 -19.01
CA ASN A 193 7.67 8.43 -17.83
C ASN A 193 7.39 7.51 -16.63
N TYR A 194 6.45 6.57 -16.73
CA TYR A 194 6.11 5.63 -15.68
C TYR A 194 5.98 4.19 -16.22
N PRO A 195 6.48 3.16 -15.52
CA PRO A 195 7.11 3.18 -14.20
C PRO A 195 8.55 3.68 -14.20
N VAL A 196 9.27 3.55 -15.32
CA VAL A 196 10.66 3.98 -15.43
C VAL A 196 10.71 5.37 -16.07
N LYS A 197 11.47 6.29 -15.46
CA LYS A 197 11.64 7.65 -16.00
C LYS A 197 12.18 7.60 -17.43
N ASN A 198 11.62 8.41 -18.32
CA ASN A 198 12.18 8.56 -19.65
C ASN A 198 13.48 9.37 -19.57
N THR A 199 14.58 8.80 -20.06
CA THR A 199 15.88 9.49 -20.07
C THR A 199 16.00 10.53 -21.17
N SER A 200 15.18 10.42 -22.24
CA SER A 200 15.23 11.35 -23.36
C SER A 200 14.29 12.53 -23.16
N ARG A 201 14.86 13.68 -22.83
CA ARG A 201 14.13 14.96 -22.69
C ARG A 201 13.45 15.40 -23.99
N ARG A 202 13.97 14.98 -25.15
CA ARG A 202 13.41 15.33 -26.48
C ARG A 202 11.98 14.80 -26.66
N TRP A 203 11.74 13.54 -26.28
CA TRP A 203 10.41 12.93 -26.38
C TRP A 203 9.39 13.61 -25.46
N ASN A 204 9.79 13.98 -24.25
CA ASN A 204 8.92 14.71 -23.34
C ASN A 204 8.52 16.08 -23.92
N TRP A 205 9.46 16.81 -24.53
CA TRP A 205 9.14 18.07 -25.22
C TRP A 205 8.26 17.88 -26.44
N LEU A 206 8.50 16.86 -27.26
CA LEU A 206 7.64 16.55 -28.40
C LEU A 206 6.20 16.28 -27.96
N ILE A 207 6.00 15.50 -26.90
CA ILE A 207 4.67 15.25 -26.32
C ILE A 207 4.05 16.56 -25.83
N VAL A 208 4.77 17.34 -25.03
CA VAL A 208 4.22 18.59 -24.46
C VAL A 208 3.86 19.62 -25.54
N LEU A 209 4.64 19.73 -26.61
CA LEU A 209 4.38 20.66 -27.71
C LEU A 209 3.11 20.33 -28.50
N THR A 210 2.61 19.10 -28.41
CA THR A 210 1.38 18.72 -29.12
C THR A 210 0.14 19.40 -28.56
N LEU A 211 0.14 19.78 -27.28
CA LEU A 211 -0.95 20.49 -26.64
C LEU A 211 -1.16 21.89 -27.25
N PRO A 212 -0.18 22.82 -27.21
CA PRO A 212 -0.37 24.14 -27.80
C PRO A 212 -0.55 24.09 -29.32
N VAL A 213 0.11 23.18 -30.03
CA VAL A 213 -0.07 23.01 -31.47
C VAL A 213 -1.48 22.54 -31.79
N GLY A 214 -1.97 21.51 -31.10
CA GLY A 214 -3.31 20.98 -31.28
C GLY A 214 -4.41 21.99 -30.99
N LEU A 215 -4.28 22.68 -29.84
CA LEU A 215 -5.21 23.75 -29.49
C LEU A 215 -5.16 24.90 -30.48
N SER A 216 -4.00 25.25 -31.02
CA SER A 216 -3.92 26.29 -32.04
C SER A 216 -4.63 25.87 -33.34
N CYS A 217 -4.44 24.63 -33.79
CA CYS A 217 -5.11 24.11 -35.00
C CYS A 217 -6.63 24.08 -34.86
N ASP A 218 -7.12 23.70 -33.68
CA ASP A 218 -8.53 23.58 -33.35
C ASP A 218 -9.19 24.95 -33.13
N LEU A 219 -8.65 25.76 -32.21
CA LEU A 219 -9.23 27.05 -31.83
C LEU A 219 -9.16 28.10 -32.94
N LEU A 220 -8.10 28.10 -33.75
CA LEU A 220 -7.97 29.00 -34.89
C LEU A 220 -8.67 28.46 -36.14
N GLN A 221 -9.28 27.27 -36.08
CA GLN A 221 -10.00 26.64 -37.20
C GLN A 221 -9.14 26.62 -38.49
N LEU A 222 -7.85 26.25 -38.37
CA LEU A 222 -6.87 26.32 -39.46
C LEU A 222 -7.17 25.38 -40.63
N ASN A 223 -8.09 24.44 -40.44
CA ASN A 223 -8.55 23.48 -41.43
C ASN A 223 -10.08 23.49 -41.45
N GLU A 224 -10.68 23.19 -42.58
CA GLU A 224 -12.14 23.08 -42.71
C GLU A 224 -12.70 21.90 -41.89
N SER A 225 -11.96 20.78 -41.84
CA SER A 225 -12.43 19.55 -41.20
C SER A 225 -12.07 19.46 -39.72
N ILE A 226 -13.09 19.30 -38.87
CA ILE A 226 -12.93 19.07 -37.42
C ILE A 226 -12.24 17.73 -37.16
N ALA A 227 -12.64 16.69 -37.90
CA ALA A 227 -12.05 15.35 -37.77
C ALA A 227 -10.52 15.35 -37.95
N LEU A 228 -10.00 16.17 -38.86
CA LEU A 228 -8.55 16.25 -39.11
C LEU A 228 -7.82 17.14 -38.09
N SER A 229 -8.41 18.27 -37.68
CA SER A 229 -7.77 19.18 -36.72
C SER A 229 -7.78 18.66 -35.29
N PHE A 230 -8.84 17.96 -34.88
CA PHE A 230 -9.05 17.54 -33.49
C PHE A 230 -8.89 16.03 -33.31
N TYR A 231 -9.76 15.22 -33.94
CA TYR A 231 -9.80 13.78 -33.72
C TYR A 231 -8.57 13.03 -34.23
N ALA A 232 -8.03 13.41 -35.40
CA ALA A 232 -6.81 12.79 -35.92
C ALA A 232 -5.61 13.06 -35.00
N LEU A 233 -5.53 14.24 -34.38
CA LEU A 233 -4.47 14.54 -33.43
C LEU A 233 -4.62 13.73 -32.13
N ILE A 234 -5.85 13.56 -31.63
CA ILE A 234 -6.13 12.66 -30.48
C ILE A 234 -5.72 11.22 -30.83
N LEU A 235 -6.00 10.75 -32.04
CA LEU A 235 -5.58 9.43 -32.50
C LEU A 235 -4.04 9.31 -32.53
N VAL A 236 -3.33 10.33 -33.00
CA VAL A 236 -1.86 10.38 -32.95
C VAL A 236 -1.36 10.35 -31.49
N MET A 237 -1.98 11.08 -30.57
CA MET A 237 -1.64 11.04 -29.14
C MET A 237 -1.91 9.66 -28.52
N LEU A 238 -2.98 8.99 -28.92
CA LEU A 238 -3.28 7.63 -28.47
C LEU A 238 -2.20 6.65 -28.96
N LEU A 239 -1.81 6.71 -30.23
CA LEU A 239 -0.72 5.90 -30.78
C LEU A 239 0.61 6.19 -30.09
N LEU A 240 0.89 7.46 -29.78
CA LEU A 240 2.08 7.87 -29.03
C LEU A 240 2.05 7.32 -27.59
N SER A 241 0.88 7.32 -26.95
CA SER A 241 0.66 6.76 -25.62
C SER A 241 0.90 5.24 -25.59
N LEU A 242 0.33 4.51 -26.55
CA LEU A 242 0.53 3.06 -26.72
C LEU A 242 2.01 2.73 -27.04
N THR A 243 2.68 3.58 -27.82
CA THR A 243 4.11 3.44 -28.08
C THR A 243 4.92 3.61 -26.80
N GLY A 244 4.60 4.60 -25.97
CA GLY A 244 5.22 4.79 -24.66
C GLY A 244 5.04 3.56 -23.77
N LEU A 245 3.82 3.03 -23.71
CA LEU A 245 3.50 1.82 -22.97
C LEU A 245 4.28 0.60 -23.46
N TYR A 246 4.44 0.44 -24.77
CA TYR A 246 5.27 -0.61 -25.37
C TYR A 246 6.76 -0.44 -25.06
N VAL A 247 7.28 0.78 -25.09
CA VAL A 247 8.66 1.09 -24.70
C VAL A 247 8.89 0.75 -23.23
N GLN A 248 7.96 1.13 -22.34
CA GLN A 248 8.00 0.75 -20.93
C GLN A 248 7.93 -0.77 -20.75
N TRP A 249 7.14 -1.47 -21.57
CA TRP A 249 7.09 -2.92 -21.57
C TRP A 249 8.43 -3.54 -21.94
N ARG A 250 9.19 -2.97 -22.87
CA ARG A 250 10.54 -3.47 -23.17
C ARG A 250 11.52 -3.19 -22.02
N ARG A 251 11.47 -1.98 -21.46
CA ARG A 251 12.40 -1.54 -20.39
C ARG A 251 12.20 -2.27 -19.07
N THR A 252 10.97 -2.64 -18.73
CA THR A 252 10.63 -3.32 -17.46
C THR A 252 10.80 -4.84 -17.48
N SER A 253 11.33 -5.41 -18.57
CA SER A 253 11.51 -6.87 -18.72
C SER A 253 12.33 -7.50 -17.60
N HIS A 254 13.33 -6.79 -17.07
CA HIS A 254 14.21 -7.25 -16.00
C HIS A 254 13.85 -6.68 -14.61
N MET A 255 12.70 -6.01 -14.47
CA MET A 255 12.28 -5.33 -13.23
C MET A 255 10.88 -5.83 -12.81
N PRO A 256 10.79 -6.87 -11.95
CA PRO A 256 9.52 -7.56 -11.68
C PRO A 256 8.46 -6.69 -10.98
N ALA A 257 8.88 -5.79 -10.09
CA ALA A 257 7.98 -4.84 -9.41
C ALA A 257 7.36 -3.83 -10.40
N ASP A 258 8.21 -3.17 -11.20
CA ASP A 258 7.77 -2.21 -12.23
C ASP A 258 6.92 -2.89 -13.30
N ARG A 259 7.26 -4.13 -13.65
CA ARG A 259 6.49 -4.94 -14.59
C ARG A 259 5.07 -5.20 -14.11
N LEU A 260 4.90 -5.44 -12.82
CA LEU A 260 3.60 -5.68 -12.22
C LEU A 260 2.75 -4.40 -12.22
N ALA A 261 3.34 -3.27 -11.83
CA ALA A 261 2.70 -1.96 -11.92
C ALA A 261 2.25 -1.64 -13.36
N LEU A 262 3.13 -1.89 -14.33
CA LEU A 262 2.85 -1.67 -15.75
C LEU A 262 1.69 -2.52 -16.27
N ARG A 263 1.55 -3.78 -15.85
CA ARG A 263 0.43 -4.65 -16.24
C ARG A 263 -0.92 -4.09 -15.80
N TRP A 264 -0.99 -3.52 -14.60
CA TRP A 264 -2.21 -2.90 -14.10
C TRP A 264 -2.56 -1.60 -14.82
N ILE A 265 -1.55 -0.78 -15.12
CA ILE A 265 -1.73 0.42 -15.95
C ILE A 265 -2.21 0.01 -17.35
N LEU A 266 -1.58 -1.00 -17.95
CA LEU A 266 -1.95 -1.54 -19.26
C LEU A 266 -3.43 -1.95 -19.28
N LEU A 267 -3.85 -2.79 -18.32
CA LEU A 267 -5.25 -3.24 -18.22
C LEU A 267 -6.23 -2.07 -18.03
N SER A 268 -5.89 -1.11 -17.18
CA SER A 268 -6.77 0.02 -16.85
C SER A 268 -6.89 1.02 -18.01
N VAL A 269 -5.76 1.40 -18.61
CA VAL A 269 -5.70 2.41 -19.66
C VAL A 269 -6.22 1.87 -20.99
N ILE A 270 -5.86 0.63 -21.38
CA ILE A 270 -6.37 0.04 -22.61
C ILE A 270 -7.89 -0.03 -22.58
N PHE A 271 -8.50 -0.45 -21.46
CA PHE A 271 -9.96 -0.55 -21.39
C PHE A 271 -10.65 0.78 -21.70
N GLY A 272 -10.29 1.87 -21.01
CA GLY A 272 -10.91 3.18 -21.23
C GLY A 272 -10.62 3.76 -22.63
N THR A 273 -9.35 3.73 -23.04
CA THR A 273 -8.92 4.32 -24.32
C THR A 273 -9.40 3.54 -25.55
N PHE A 274 -9.48 2.21 -25.47
CA PHE A 274 -9.97 1.39 -26.57
C PHE A 274 -11.47 1.58 -26.79
N VAL A 275 -12.25 1.66 -25.70
CA VAL A 275 -13.69 1.95 -25.79
C VAL A 275 -13.91 3.34 -26.39
N PHE A 276 -13.18 4.36 -25.94
CA PHE A 276 -13.27 5.71 -26.51
C PHE A 276 -12.90 5.76 -28.00
N ALA A 277 -11.78 5.12 -28.37
CA ALA A 277 -11.34 5.08 -29.76
C ALA A 277 -12.34 4.35 -30.67
N GLY A 278 -12.86 3.20 -30.22
CA GLY A 278 -13.83 2.41 -30.98
C GLY A 278 -15.21 3.05 -31.10
N ALA A 279 -15.67 3.73 -30.05
CA ALA A 279 -17.03 4.25 -29.99
C ALA A 279 -17.17 5.70 -30.50
N ILE A 280 -16.09 6.48 -30.56
CA ILE A 280 -16.13 7.89 -30.98
C ILE A 280 -15.12 8.17 -32.09
N ILE A 281 -13.82 7.98 -31.85
CA ILE A 281 -12.77 8.41 -32.80
C ILE A 281 -12.90 7.69 -34.15
N LEU A 282 -12.96 6.35 -34.16
CA LEU A 282 -13.01 5.57 -35.38
C LEU A 282 -14.27 5.86 -36.22
N PRO A 283 -15.50 5.88 -35.65
CA PRO A 283 -16.70 6.27 -36.39
C PRO A 283 -16.60 7.65 -37.04
N ILE A 284 -16.07 8.66 -36.34
CA ILE A 284 -15.96 10.04 -36.86
C ILE A 284 -14.91 10.14 -37.96
N VAL A 285 -13.73 9.55 -37.77
CA VAL A 285 -12.62 9.65 -38.73
C VAL A 285 -12.93 8.87 -40.01
N PHE A 286 -13.53 7.68 -39.89
CA PHE A 286 -13.80 6.80 -41.02
C PHE A 286 -15.22 6.87 -41.57
N LYS A 287 -16.13 7.60 -40.90
CA LYS A 287 -17.52 7.85 -41.31
C LYS A 287 -18.35 6.59 -41.60
N PHE A 288 -18.13 5.49 -40.86
CA PHE A 288 -18.83 4.22 -41.07
C PHE A 288 -20.02 3.98 -40.13
N ALA A 289 -20.14 4.75 -39.04
CA ALA A 289 -21.21 4.63 -38.05
C ALA A 289 -21.41 5.94 -37.30
N ASP A 290 -22.55 6.07 -36.62
CA ASP A 290 -22.78 7.17 -35.69
C ASP A 290 -21.99 6.96 -34.39
N PRO A 291 -21.38 8.02 -33.82
CA PRO A 291 -20.65 7.91 -32.56
C PRO A 291 -21.60 7.60 -31.41
N ALA A 292 -21.10 6.84 -30.42
CA ALA A 292 -21.87 6.53 -29.22
C ALA A 292 -22.10 7.78 -28.36
N PRO A 293 -23.18 7.81 -27.54
CA PRO A 293 -23.46 8.93 -26.64
C PRO A 293 -22.27 9.23 -25.74
N GLN A 294 -21.81 10.48 -25.79
CA GLN A 294 -20.54 10.89 -25.20
C GLN A 294 -20.54 10.66 -23.68
N GLY A 295 -21.65 10.99 -23.00
CA GLY A 295 -21.79 10.82 -21.55
C GLY A 295 -21.60 9.38 -21.06
N VAL A 296 -21.99 8.38 -21.86
CA VAL A 296 -21.78 6.96 -21.53
C VAL A 296 -20.32 6.57 -21.69
N ILE A 297 -19.67 7.06 -22.77
CA ILE A 297 -18.27 6.78 -23.02
C ILE A 297 -17.37 7.45 -21.97
N LEU A 298 -17.69 8.67 -21.55
CA LEU A 298 -16.96 9.33 -20.45
C LEU A 298 -16.98 8.49 -19.18
N ALA A 299 -18.10 7.84 -18.83
CA ALA A 299 -18.18 6.99 -17.65
C ALA A 299 -17.18 5.81 -17.68
N THR A 300 -16.76 5.35 -18.86
CA THR A 300 -15.77 4.26 -18.99
C THR A 300 -14.37 4.67 -18.51
N PHE A 301 -14.01 5.96 -18.57
CA PHE A 301 -12.76 6.47 -17.99
C PHE A 301 -12.76 6.39 -16.46
N LEU A 302 -13.92 6.38 -15.79
CA LEU A 302 -13.97 6.14 -14.36
C LEU A 302 -13.45 4.73 -14.01
N MET A 303 -13.73 3.74 -14.85
CA MET A 303 -13.19 2.38 -14.69
C MET A 303 -11.67 2.36 -14.84
N MET A 304 -11.13 3.15 -15.76
CA MET A 304 -9.68 3.36 -15.89
C MET A 304 -9.09 3.94 -14.58
N TYR A 305 -9.71 4.98 -14.01
CA TYR A 305 -9.25 5.56 -12.74
C TYR A 305 -9.42 4.62 -11.54
N ALA A 306 -10.50 3.84 -11.49
CA ALA A 306 -10.69 2.81 -10.48
C ALA A 306 -9.60 1.74 -10.55
N GLY A 307 -9.26 1.28 -11.77
CA GLY A 307 -8.14 0.36 -12.00
C GLY A 307 -6.80 0.96 -11.56
N MET A 308 -6.54 2.24 -11.87
CA MET A 308 -5.34 2.94 -11.42
C MET A 308 -5.30 3.15 -9.90
N MET A 309 -6.43 3.44 -9.26
CA MET A 309 -6.55 3.56 -7.81
C MET A 309 -6.22 2.23 -7.11
N LEU A 310 -6.77 1.12 -7.59
CA LEU A 310 -6.42 -0.21 -7.10
C LEU A 310 -4.93 -0.51 -7.28
N ALA A 311 -4.33 -0.06 -8.39
CA ALA A 311 -2.91 -0.19 -8.62
C ALA A 311 -2.06 0.63 -7.63
N ILE A 312 -2.48 1.87 -7.32
CA ILE A 312 -1.88 2.74 -6.30
C ILE A 312 -1.92 2.07 -4.92
N VAL A 313 -3.08 1.59 -4.49
CA VAL A 313 -3.27 0.97 -3.17
C VAL A 313 -2.49 -0.34 -3.05
N ARG A 314 -2.59 -1.23 -4.05
CA ARG A 314 -2.04 -2.60 -3.95
C ARG A 314 -0.54 -2.68 -4.24
N TYR A 315 -0.03 -1.84 -5.15
CA TYR A 315 1.35 -1.92 -5.63
C TYR A 315 2.19 -0.70 -5.27
N ARG A 316 1.65 0.24 -4.46
CA ARG A 316 2.31 1.49 -4.08
C ARG A 316 2.85 2.24 -5.30
N LEU A 317 2.01 2.36 -6.32
CA LEU A 317 2.29 3.22 -7.47
C LEU A 317 2.73 4.59 -6.92
N PHE A 318 3.88 5.10 -7.36
CA PHE A 318 4.52 6.34 -6.87
C PHE A 318 5.13 6.32 -5.46
N ASP A 319 5.38 5.14 -4.87
CA ASP A 319 6.01 5.01 -3.54
C ASP A 319 5.28 5.81 -2.44
N LEU A 320 3.94 5.81 -2.47
CA LEU A 320 3.14 6.52 -1.49
C LEU A 320 3.36 5.98 -0.07
N GLU A 321 3.60 6.90 0.87
CA GLU A 321 3.75 6.56 2.28
C GLU A 321 2.41 6.10 2.89
N LEU A 322 2.46 5.20 3.87
CA LEU A 322 1.27 4.55 4.44
C LEU A 322 0.25 5.55 5.04
N TRP A 323 0.69 6.72 5.51
CA TRP A 323 -0.21 7.74 6.04
C TRP A 323 -1.04 8.43 4.94
N SER A 324 -0.59 8.40 3.69
CA SER A 324 -1.33 8.98 2.57
C SER A 324 -2.73 8.38 2.46
N PHE A 325 -2.86 7.06 2.64
CA PHE A 325 -4.15 6.36 2.60
C PHE A 325 -5.13 6.82 3.70
N SER A 326 -4.63 7.37 4.81
CA SER A 326 -5.48 8.03 5.80
C SER A 326 -6.17 9.24 5.20
N ILE A 327 -5.47 10.08 4.40
CA ILE A 327 -6.09 11.23 3.70
C ILE A 327 -7.22 10.74 2.79
N TRP A 328 -7.00 9.66 2.04
CA TRP A 328 -8.00 9.09 1.15
C TRP A 328 -9.25 8.64 1.94
N ALA A 329 -9.05 7.98 3.07
CA ALA A 329 -10.13 7.55 3.95
C ALA A 329 -10.90 8.73 4.58
N TRP A 330 -10.22 9.83 4.92
CA TRP A 330 -10.87 11.04 5.43
C TRP A 330 -11.70 11.74 4.35
N VAL A 331 -11.15 11.90 3.14
CA VAL A 331 -11.83 12.57 2.02
C VAL A 331 -13.03 11.74 1.55
N LEU A 332 -12.84 10.43 1.31
CA LEU A 332 -13.93 9.54 0.90
C LEU A 332 -14.97 9.37 2.01
N GLY A 333 -14.53 9.30 3.28
CA GLY A 333 -15.42 9.24 4.44
C GLY A 333 -16.27 10.51 4.56
N GLY A 334 -15.65 11.68 4.49
CA GLY A 334 -16.36 12.97 4.51
C GLY A 334 -17.33 13.12 3.33
N LEU A 335 -16.93 12.71 2.12
CA LEU A 335 -17.81 12.69 0.96
C LEU A 335 -19.01 11.76 1.16
N ALA A 336 -18.80 10.58 1.74
CA ALA A 336 -19.89 9.65 2.06
C ALA A 336 -20.88 10.26 3.06
N VAL A 337 -20.41 11.01 4.07
CA VAL A 337 -21.26 11.73 5.04
C VAL A 337 -22.17 12.72 4.31
N LEU A 338 -21.58 13.55 3.44
CA LEU A 338 -22.32 14.56 2.68
C LEU A 338 -23.36 13.94 1.75
N VAL A 339 -23.01 12.86 1.04
CA VAL A 339 -23.95 12.16 0.14
C VAL A 339 -25.10 11.56 0.93
N MET A 340 -24.83 10.92 2.06
CA MET A 340 -25.88 10.34 2.89
C MET A 340 -26.77 11.41 3.50
N ASP A 341 -26.21 12.56 3.90
CA ASP A 341 -26.97 13.70 4.39
C ASP A 341 -27.96 14.20 3.34
N MET A 342 -27.49 14.35 2.10
CA MET A 342 -28.33 14.76 0.98
C MET A 342 -29.44 13.73 0.65
N ILE A 343 -29.15 12.43 0.78
CA ILE A 343 -30.15 11.36 0.62
C ILE A 343 -31.18 11.42 1.74
N LEU A 344 -30.76 11.58 2.99
CA LEU A 344 -31.67 11.65 4.13
C LEU A 344 -32.56 12.89 4.06
N ALA A 345 -31.99 14.04 3.69
CA ALA A 345 -32.74 15.28 3.48
C ALA A 345 -33.80 15.12 2.38
N SER A 346 -33.47 14.43 1.28
CA SER A 346 -34.40 14.22 0.15
C SER A 346 -35.47 13.15 0.41
N VAL A 347 -35.15 12.06 1.10
CA VAL A 347 -36.08 10.93 1.33
C VAL A 347 -36.97 11.17 2.54
N LEU A 348 -36.48 11.82 3.61
CA LEU A 348 -37.19 11.88 4.89
C LEU A 348 -37.81 13.24 5.21
N SER A 349 -37.64 14.27 4.37
CA SER A 349 -38.19 15.61 4.60
C SER A 349 -37.92 16.15 6.02
N PHE A 350 -36.83 15.72 6.65
CA PHE A 350 -36.49 16.15 8.00
C PHE A 350 -36.14 17.64 8.02
N SER A 351 -36.58 18.36 9.05
CA SER A 351 -36.12 19.73 9.32
C SER A 351 -34.60 19.78 9.51
N ASP A 352 -33.97 20.84 8.98
CA ASP A 352 -32.53 21.01 8.72
C ASP A 352 -31.51 20.54 9.80
N PRO A 353 -31.78 20.52 11.13
CA PRO A 353 -30.80 20.01 12.11
C PRO A 353 -30.78 18.49 12.29
N ALA A 354 -31.91 17.82 12.06
CA ALA A 354 -32.06 16.38 12.35
C ALA A 354 -31.48 15.50 11.23
N ALA A 355 -31.53 15.97 9.98
CA ALA A 355 -30.93 15.25 8.84
C ALA A 355 -29.41 15.10 9.03
N LEU A 356 -28.72 16.19 9.36
CA LEU A 356 -27.26 16.21 9.54
C LEU A 356 -26.78 15.28 10.65
N THR A 357 -27.46 15.29 11.80
CA THR A 357 -27.11 14.43 12.94
C THR A 357 -27.34 12.96 12.61
N THR A 358 -28.42 12.64 11.90
CA THR A 358 -28.73 11.27 11.48
C THR A 358 -27.77 10.79 10.38
N ALA A 359 -27.37 11.67 9.46
CA ALA A 359 -26.39 11.39 8.42
C ALA A 359 -25.01 11.12 9.00
N LEU A 360 -24.57 11.96 9.94
CA LEU A 360 -23.30 11.80 10.63
C LEU A 360 -23.30 10.51 11.46
N ALA A 361 -24.42 10.17 12.11
CA ALA A 361 -24.55 8.93 12.87
C ALA A 361 -24.54 7.69 11.96
N LEU A 362 -25.32 7.68 10.88
CA LEU A 362 -25.39 6.55 9.94
C LEU A 362 -24.09 6.35 9.18
N VAL A 363 -23.48 7.42 8.68
CA VAL A 363 -22.20 7.31 7.99
C VAL A 363 -21.08 7.06 8.96
N GLY A 364 -21.06 7.63 10.15
CA GLY A 364 -20.10 7.26 11.18
C GLY A 364 -20.19 5.76 11.49
N TRP A 365 -21.41 5.25 11.72
CA TRP A 365 -21.69 3.85 12.02
C TRP A 365 -21.33 2.90 10.87
N LEU A 366 -21.53 3.30 9.61
CA LEU A 366 -21.14 2.51 8.44
C LEU A 366 -19.65 2.65 8.10
N TYR A 367 -19.08 3.84 8.33
CA TYR A 367 -17.69 4.18 8.04
C TYR A 367 -16.75 3.36 8.89
N PHE A 368 -16.98 3.23 10.20
CA PHE A 368 -16.10 2.44 11.06
C PHE A 368 -15.97 0.95 10.65
N PRO A 369 -17.04 0.17 10.44
CA PRO A 369 -16.93 -1.22 10.01
C PRO A 369 -16.40 -1.35 8.58
N VAL A 370 -16.83 -0.51 7.64
CA VAL A 370 -16.32 -0.55 6.25
C VAL A 370 -14.85 -0.17 6.21
N ARG A 371 -14.44 0.87 6.94
CA ARG A 371 -13.04 1.25 7.13
C ARG A 371 -12.26 0.10 7.73
N GLN A 372 -12.75 -0.53 8.80
CA GLN A 372 -12.06 -1.63 9.47
C GLN A 372 -11.91 -2.85 8.54
N LEU A 373 -12.93 -3.17 7.74
CA LEU A 373 -12.91 -4.24 6.74
C LEU A 373 -11.90 -3.96 5.63
N ILE A 374 -11.92 -2.76 5.05
CA ILE A 374 -10.97 -2.32 4.01
C ILE A 374 -9.55 -2.29 4.58
N TRP A 375 -9.37 -1.75 5.79
CA TRP A 375 -8.07 -1.68 6.44
C TRP A 375 -7.50 -3.08 6.71
N ARG A 376 -8.33 -3.99 7.21
CA ARG A 376 -7.93 -5.37 7.44
C ARG A 376 -7.63 -6.12 6.13
N TYR A 377 -8.38 -5.87 5.06
CA TYR A 377 -8.19 -6.56 3.78
C TYR A 377 -6.98 -6.04 2.99
N PHE A 378 -6.74 -4.73 3.01
CA PHE A 378 -5.67 -4.09 2.22
C PHE A 378 -4.38 -3.81 3.03
N PHE A 379 -4.47 -3.59 4.35
CA PHE A 379 -3.37 -3.11 5.19
C PHE A 379 -2.96 -4.04 6.33
N ASP A 380 -3.82 -4.92 6.86
CA ASP A 380 -3.40 -6.00 7.78
C ASP A 380 -2.67 -7.12 7.03
N ARG A 381 -1.49 -6.80 6.53
CA ARG A 381 -0.43 -7.79 6.40
C ARG A 381 0.34 -7.81 7.71
N ARG A 382 -0.15 -8.65 8.62
CA ARG A 382 0.52 -9.17 9.84
C ARG A 382 1.84 -8.46 10.17
N SER A 383 1.76 -7.25 10.71
CA SER A 383 2.88 -6.66 11.46
C SER A 383 3.07 -7.33 12.83
N SER A 384 2.25 -8.34 13.14
CA SER A 384 2.36 -9.19 14.33
C SER A 384 3.67 -9.98 14.38
N GLY A 385 4.43 -10.04 13.28
CA GLY A 385 5.68 -10.78 13.21
C GLY A 385 6.69 -10.40 14.29
N LEU A 386 6.75 -9.14 14.78
CA LEU A 386 7.77 -8.75 15.79
C LEU A 386 7.39 -9.14 17.22
N GLU A 387 6.12 -9.00 17.60
CA GLU A 387 5.62 -9.47 18.92
C GLU A 387 5.56 -11.00 18.98
N GLU A 388 5.13 -11.63 17.90
CA GLU A 388 5.09 -13.09 17.76
C GLU A 388 6.51 -13.67 17.68
N TRP A 389 7.45 -12.95 17.05
CA TRP A 389 8.88 -13.27 17.08
C TRP A 389 9.50 -13.12 18.47
N MET A 390 9.23 -12.03 19.20
CA MET A 390 9.73 -11.88 20.58
C MET A 390 9.23 -13.03 21.47
N ALA A 391 7.99 -13.48 21.28
CA ALA A 391 7.42 -14.59 22.03
C ALA A 391 8.01 -15.96 21.64
N GLN A 392 8.28 -16.21 20.35
CA GLN A 392 8.65 -17.54 19.84
C GLN A 392 10.16 -17.75 19.68
N SER A 393 10.91 -16.72 19.29
CA SER A 393 12.30 -16.85 18.84
C SER A 393 13.32 -16.44 19.91
N LEU A 394 12.95 -15.59 20.87
CA LEU A 394 13.79 -15.25 22.02
C LEU A 394 14.15 -16.48 22.89
N PRO A 395 13.21 -17.41 23.20
CA PRO A 395 13.54 -18.65 23.90
C PRO A 395 14.50 -19.55 23.10
N VAL A 396 14.35 -19.60 21.77
CA VAL A 396 15.21 -20.41 20.88
C VAL A 396 16.64 -19.86 20.85
N MET A 397 16.80 -18.53 20.72
CA MET A 397 18.13 -17.89 20.77
C MET A 397 18.83 -18.11 22.12
N LEU A 398 18.09 -17.97 23.23
CA LEU A 398 18.61 -18.24 24.58
C LEU A 398 19.05 -19.69 24.77
N THR A 399 18.40 -20.64 24.11
CA THR A 399 18.73 -22.07 24.21
C THR A 399 19.94 -22.43 23.34
N ALA A 400 20.00 -21.92 22.11
CA ALA A 400 21.15 -22.10 21.20
C ALA A 400 22.44 -21.50 21.77
N HIS A 401 22.36 -20.34 22.43
CA HIS A 401 23.51 -19.72 23.11
C HIS A 401 24.08 -20.56 24.27
N ARG A 402 23.27 -21.40 24.93
CA ARG A 402 23.76 -22.32 25.96
C ARG A 402 24.61 -23.46 25.39
N ILE A 403 24.47 -23.75 24.11
CA ILE A 403 25.13 -24.87 23.41
C ILE A 403 26.40 -24.39 22.69
N GLY A 404 26.62 -23.07 22.59
CA GLY A 404 27.84 -22.48 22.03
C GLY A 404 27.83 -22.25 20.51
N ASP A 405 26.65 -22.24 19.89
CA ASP A 405 26.49 -22.06 18.44
C ASP A 405 25.66 -20.78 18.14
N GLY A 406 26.35 -19.64 18.15
CA GLY A 406 25.74 -18.31 17.93
C GLY A 406 25.21 -18.11 16.51
N ASP A 407 25.88 -18.71 15.52
CA ASP A 407 25.48 -18.63 14.11
C ASP A 407 24.17 -19.41 13.86
N GLN A 408 24.03 -20.59 14.46
CA GLN A 408 22.77 -21.34 14.39
C GLN A 408 21.61 -20.61 15.07
N ALA A 409 21.88 -19.88 16.16
CA ALA A 409 20.88 -19.06 16.84
C ALA A 409 20.32 -17.96 15.92
N ILE A 410 21.20 -17.27 15.20
CA ILE A 410 20.83 -16.23 14.23
C ILE A 410 20.05 -16.84 13.06
N GLN A 411 20.49 -17.99 12.53
CA GLN A 411 19.80 -18.66 11.44
C GLN A 411 18.38 -19.05 11.81
N LEU A 412 18.18 -19.71 12.96
CA LEU A 412 16.86 -20.09 13.45
C LEU A 412 15.97 -18.88 13.72
N ALA A 413 16.53 -17.81 14.30
CA ALA A 413 15.81 -16.57 14.54
C ALA A 413 15.33 -15.98 13.22
N LEU A 414 16.19 -15.82 12.22
CA LEU A 414 15.82 -15.20 10.95
C LEU A 414 14.86 -16.08 10.13
N ASP A 415 15.04 -17.41 10.14
CA ASP A 415 14.11 -18.34 9.50
C ASP A 415 12.72 -18.26 10.13
N SER A 416 12.62 -18.09 11.45
CA SER A 416 11.34 -17.87 12.13
C SER A 416 10.71 -16.49 11.86
N VAL A 417 11.50 -15.39 11.88
CA VAL A 417 11.03 -14.02 11.58
C VAL A 417 10.44 -13.94 10.18
N PHE A 418 11.20 -14.45 9.20
CA PHE A 418 10.95 -14.17 7.80
C PHE A 418 10.23 -15.31 7.08
N SER A 419 10.23 -16.53 7.63
CA SER A 419 9.70 -17.74 7.00
C SER A 419 10.07 -17.81 5.51
N PRO A 420 11.37 -17.81 5.18
CA PRO A 420 11.84 -17.67 3.81
C PRO A 420 11.41 -18.86 2.95
N LEU A 421 11.33 -18.65 1.62
CA LEU A 421 11.12 -19.75 0.67
C LEU A 421 12.31 -20.72 0.65
N ALA A 422 13.53 -20.18 0.78
CA ALA A 422 14.75 -20.95 0.92
C ALA A 422 15.78 -20.17 1.73
N SER A 423 16.49 -20.86 2.61
CA SER A 423 17.67 -20.36 3.32
C SER A 423 18.91 -21.15 2.90
N GLY A 424 20.05 -20.47 2.79
CA GLY A 424 21.31 -21.09 2.39
C GLY A 424 22.51 -20.29 2.90
N LEU A 425 23.60 -21.00 3.19
CA LEU A 425 24.86 -20.39 3.61
C LEU A 425 25.75 -20.14 2.39
N GLU A 426 26.26 -18.92 2.26
CA GLU A 426 27.20 -18.55 1.21
C GLU A 426 28.46 -17.96 1.81
N LYS A 427 29.63 -18.39 1.29
CA LYS A 427 30.90 -17.82 1.71
C LYS A 427 31.01 -16.41 1.15
N SER A 428 31.12 -15.40 2.01
CA SER A 428 31.24 -14.01 1.57
C SER A 428 31.97 -13.17 2.61
N ALA A 429 32.79 -12.23 2.13
CA ALA A 429 33.54 -11.30 2.97
C ALA A 429 32.73 -10.05 3.37
N THR A 430 31.40 -10.09 3.24
CA THR A 430 30.55 -8.92 3.53
C THR A 430 30.24 -8.85 5.02
N THR A 431 30.51 -7.69 5.63
CA THR A 431 30.30 -7.43 7.06
C THR A 431 28.95 -6.81 7.38
N ASP A 432 28.20 -6.40 6.34
CA ASP A 432 26.92 -5.69 6.49
C ASP A 432 25.76 -6.48 5.90
N ALA A 433 24.62 -6.43 6.59
CA ALA A 433 23.36 -6.93 6.07
C ALA A 433 22.94 -6.11 4.83
N ALA A 434 22.62 -6.79 3.73
CA ALA A 434 22.32 -6.16 2.46
C ALA A 434 21.17 -6.87 1.74
N ILE A 435 20.35 -6.09 1.05
CA ILE A 435 19.32 -6.63 0.16
C ILE A 435 19.93 -6.73 -1.24
N LYS A 436 19.85 -7.91 -1.86
CA LYS A 436 20.27 -8.18 -3.24
C LYS A 436 19.09 -8.62 -4.10
N GLU A 437 19.35 -8.75 -5.39
CA GLU A 437 18.37 -9.22 -6.38
C GLU A 437 17.04 -8.43 -6.29
N ASN A 438 17.12 -7.11 -6.11
CA ASN A 438 15.97 -6.20 -6.01
C ASN A 438 14.92 -6.57 -4.94
N GLY A 439 15.34 -7.12 -3.80
CA GLY A 439 14.44 -7.52 -2.72
C GLY A 439 14.10 -9.01 -2.71
N GLU A 440 14.57 -9.78 -3.68
CA GLU A 440 14.38 -11.24 -3.67
C GLU A 440 15.26 -11.94 -2.64
N SER A 441 16.46 -11.41 -2.38
CA SER A 441 17.37 -11.96 -1.38
C SER A 441 17.79 -10.96 -0.30
N LEU A 442 17.76 -11.42 0.95
CA LEU A 442 18.36 -10.74 2.09
C LEU A 442 19.62 -11.50 2.49
N LEU A 443 20.74 -10.80 2.50
CA LEU A 443 22.03 -11.29 2.96
C LEU A 443 22.26 -10.79 4.37
N VAL A 444 22.46 -11.70 5.32
CA VAL A 444 22.72 -11.38 6.72
C VAL A 444 24.05 -12.01 7.14
N PRO A 445 25.05 -11.20 7.55
CA PRO A 445 26.34 -11.73 7.98
C PRO A 445 26.20 -12.52 9.28
N LEU A 446 26.91 -13.63 9.37
CA LEU A 446 27.04 -14.42 10.58
C LEU A 446 28.30 -13.95 11.33
N PRO A 447 28.18 -13.38 12.55
CA PRO A 447 29.31 -12.76 13.24
C PRO A 447 30.46 -13.71 13.57
N ASP A 448 30.17 -15.00 13.82
CA ASP A 448 31.17 -15.97 14.27
C ASP A 448 31.80 -16.76 13.10
N SER A 449 31.44 -16.45 11.85
CA SER A 449 31.96 -17.16 10.67
C SER A 449 32.20 -16.28 9.43
N GLN A 450 32.86 -16.85 8.42
CA GLN A 450 33.06 -16.21 7.10
C GLN A 450 31.87 -16.45 6.14
N TYR A 451 30.72 -16.80 6.70
CA TYR A 451 29.51 -17.12 5.94
C TYR A 451 28.48 -16.02 6.11
N VAL A 452 27.66 -15.88 5.08
CA VAL A 452 26.50 -15.00 5.04
C VAL A 452 25.29 -15.89 4.83
N LEU A 453 24.26 -15.69 5.65
CA LEU A 453 22.98 -16.32 5.47
C LEU A 453 22.22 -15.60 4.35
N ARG A 454 21.97 -16.31 3.25
CA ARG A 454 21.11 -15.85 2.17
C ARG A 454 19.70 -16.38 2.39
N LEU A 455 18.76 -15.46 2.62
CA LEU A 455 17.33 -15.74 2.68
C LEU A 455 16.68 -15.32 1.38
N ARG A 456 15.93 -16.21 0.74
CA ARG A 456 15.17 -15.92 -0.49
C ARG A 456 13.68 -15.81 -0.19
N ASN A 457 13.08 -14.71 -0.64
CA ASN A 457 11.66 -14.35 -0.55
C ASN A 457 10.98 -14.63 0.80
N ALA A 458 10.56 -13.60 1.52
CA ALA A 458 9.84 -13.73 2.78
C ALA A 458 8.44 -14.35 2.62
N GLU A 459 7.89 -14.86 3.73
CA GLU A 459 6.54 -15.46 3.82
C GLU A 459 6.31 -16.58 2.79
N GLN A 460 7.25 -17.52 2.69
CA GLN A 460 7.21 -18.65 1.76
C GLN A 460 7.04 -18.21 0.30
N GLY A 461 7.71 -17.13 -0.11
CA GLY A 461 7.66 -16.64 -1.49
C GLY A 461 6.63 -15.55 -1.77
N ARG A 462 5.81 -15.16 -0.79
CA ARG A 462 4.69 -14.20 -0.98
C ARG A 462 5.09 -12.73 -0.90
N ARG A 463 6.30 -12.44 -0.38
CA ARG A 463 6.78 -11.07 -0.13
C ARG A 463 8.26 -10.91 -0.48
N LEU A 464 8.61 -9.74 -1.02
CA LEU A 464 10.00 -9.29 -1.22
C LEU A 464 10.50 -8.57 0.04
N PHE A 465 11.81 -8.66 0.31
CA PHE A 465 12.46 -7.96 1.40
C PHE A 465 12.54 -6.45 1.13
N SER A 466 12.26 -5.68 2.18
CA SER A 466 12.23 -4.21 2.18
C SER A 466 13.28 -3.64 3.14
N ARG A 467 13.50 -2.32 3.09
CA ARG A 467 14.42 -1.65 4.02
C ARG A 467 14.08 -1.86 5.51
N LYS A 468 12.79 -2.06 5.84
CA LYS A 468 12.36 -2.36 7.20
C LYS A 468 12.84 -3.74 7.64
N ASP A 469 12.85 -4.72 6.73
CA ASP A 469 13.32 -6.08 7.02
C ASP A 469 14.84 -6.10 7.27
N LEU A 470 15.60 -5.23 6.60
CA LEU A 470 17.04 -5.04 6.87
C LEU A 470 17.28 -4.47 8.27
N GLN A 471 16.44 -3.56 8.76
CA GLN A 471 16.53 -3.06 10.14
C GLN A 471 16.22 -4.16 11.16
N ILE A 472 15.23 -5.01 10.88
CA ILE A 472 14.91 -6.16 11.74
C ILE A 472 16.08 -7.15 11.77
N ALA A 473 16.69 -7.45 10.64
CA ALA A 473 17.86 -8.33 10.60
C ALA A 473 19.04 -7.77 11.40
N LYS A 474 19.29 -6.45 11.34
CA LYS A 474 20.29 -5.79 12.18
C LYS A 474 19.94 -5.91 13.67
N LEU A 475 18.68 -5.65 14.03
CA LEU A 475 18.23 -5.79 15.41
C LEU A 475 18.42 -7.21 15.95
N VAL A 476 18.20 -8.25 15.12
CA VAL A 476 18.45 -9.65 15.51
C VAL A 476 19.94 -9.91 15.76
N ILE A 477 20.84 -9.35 14.94
CA ILE A 477 22.29 -9.42 15.15
C ILE A 477 22.68 -8.71 16.45
N ASP A 478 22.22 -7.47 16.65
CA ASP A 478 22.53 -6.66 17.84
C ASP A 478 22.03 -7.35 19.12
N LEU A 479 20.83 -7.94 19.08
CA LEU A 479 20.29 -8.70 20.20
C LEU A 479 21.08 -9.98 20.48
N ASN A 480 21.59 -10.66 19.44
CA ASN A 480 22.46 -11.82 19.63
C ASN A 480 23.74 -11.45 20.39
N GLU A 481 24.33 -10.30 20.05
CA GLU A 481 25.51 -9.78 20.74
C GLU A 481 25.22 -9.44 22.21
N ILE A 482 24.13 -8.74 22.50
CA ILE A 482 23.71 -8.43 23.88
C ILE A 482 23.47 -9.72 24.68
N LEU A 483 22.82 -10.72 24.08
CA LEU A 483 22.57 -12.01 24.72
C LEU A 483 23.88 -12.75 25.03
N ARG A 484 24.85 -12.74 24.10
CA ARG A 484 26.17 -13.34 24.28
C ARG A 484 26.87 -12.75 25.51
N GLU A 485 26.93 -11.42 25.59
CA GLU A 485 27.53 -10.72 26.73
C GLU A 485 26.82 -11.04 28.04
N SER A 486 25.48 -11.08 28.03
CA SER A 486 24.66 -11.40 29.20
C SER A 486 24.91 -12.83 29.72
N VAL A 487 25.01 -13.81 28.83
CA VAL A 487 25.28 -15.21 29.20
C VAL A 487 26.67 -15.35 29.83
N VAL A 488 27.69 -14.73 29.23
CA VAL A 488 29.05 -14.73 29.76
C VAL A 488 29.12 -14.03 31.12
N ALA A 489 28.52 -12.84 31.24
CA ALA A 489 28.48 -12.07 32.49
C ALA A 489 27.74 -12.83 33.60
N LYS A 490 26.62 -13.50 33.28
CA LYS A 490 25.88 -14.32 34.24
C LYS A 490 26.67 -15.53 34.72
N ALA A 491 27.39 -16.20 33.82
CA ALA A 491 28.27 -17.31 34.18
C ALA A 491 29.41 -16.86 35.11
N ALA A 492 30.07 -15.74 34.78
CA ALA A 492 31.10 -15.14 35.60
C ALA A 492 30.56 -14.71 36.98
N GLY A 493 29.39 -14.06 37.03
CA GLY A 493 28.72 -13.66 38.26
C GLY A 493 28.31 -14.85 39.14
N ALA A 494 27.79 -15.92 38.54
CA ALA A 494 27.47 -17.15 39.28
C ALA A 494 28.73 -17.80 39.88
N GLN A 495 29.86 -17.77 39.17
CA GLN A 495 31.14 -18.26 39.69
C GLN A 495 31.66 -17.38 40.83
N GLN A 496 31.56 -16.06 40.70
CA GLN A 496 31.94 -15.12 41.75
C GLN A 496 31.09 -15.30 43.01
N GLU A 497 29.77 -15.47 42.87
CA GLU A 497 28.88 -15.68 44.01
C GLU A 497 29.16 -17.03 44.69
N ARG A 498 29.42 -18.10 43.92
CA ARG A 498 29.87 -19.39 44.48
C ARG A 498 31.17 -19.25 45.26
N GLN A 499 32.09 -18.38 44.81
CA GLN A 499 33.34 -18.13 45.51
C GLN A 499 33.14 -17.32 46.79
N ARG A 500 32.25 -16.32 46.77
CA ARG A 500 31.87 -15.55 47.95
C ARG A 500 31.22 -16.43 49.01
N ILE A 501 30.22 -17.23 48.64
CA ILE A 501 29.55 -18.18 49.54
C ILE A 501 30.56 -19.13 50.18
N ARG A 502 31.52 -19.64 49.39
CA ARG A 502 32.57 -20.53 49.91
C ARG A 502 33.44 -19.84 50.97
N GLN A 503 33.77 -18.57 50.75
CA GLN A 503 34.59 -17.79 51.67
C GLN A 503 33.82 -17.44 52.94
N ASP A 504 32.57 -16.98 52.81
CA ASP A 504 31.68 -16.74 53.95
C ASP A 504 31.48 -18.02 54.78
N LEU A 505 31.26 -19.17 54.13
CA LEU A 505 31.17 -20.47 54.80
C LEU A 505 32.48 -20.86 55.51
N HIS A 506 33.64 -20.55 54.94
CA HIS A 506 34.93 -20.84 55.56
C HIS A 506 35.13 -20.01 56.84
N ASP A 507 34.80 -18.72 56.77
CA ASP A 507 35.05 -17.76 57.85
C ASP A 507 34.04 -17.94 59.00
N ASP A 508 32.74 -18.06 58.70
CA ASP A 508 31.68 -18.13 59.72
C ASP A 508 31.55 -19.51 60.36
N LEU A 509 31.56 -20.60 59.58
CA LEU A 509 31.46 -21.95 60.14
C LEU A 509 32.79 -22.37 60.77
N GLY A 510 33.93 -21.98 60.19
CA GLY A 510 35.25 -22.28 60.73
C GLY A 510 35.41 -21.73 62.15
N ALA A 511 35.10 -20.46 62.37
CA ALA A 511 35.21 -19.82 63.68
C ALA A 511 34.26 -20.43 64.73
N LYS A 512 33.01 -20.77 64.35
CA LYS A 512 32.04 -21.40 65.25
C LYS A 512 32.44 -22.82 65.65
N LEU A 513 32.94 -23.62 64.70
CA LEU A 513 33.41 -24.98 64.98
C LEU A 513 34.68 -24.99 65.85
N LEU A 514 35.61 -24.04 65.65
CA LEU A 514 36.78 -23.84 66.53
C LEU A 514 36.37 -23.44 67.95
N THR A 515 35.38 -22.56 68.08
CA THR A 515 34.84 -22.17 69.39
C THR A 515 34.17 -23.35 70.10
N LEU A 516 33.40 -24.15 69.36
CA LEU A 516 32.81 -25.39 69.86
C LEU A 516 33.90 -26.36 70.30
N LEU A 517 34.96 -26.56 69.51
CA LEU A 517 36.09 -27.44 69.84
C LEU A 517 36.76 -27.06 71.17
N HIS A 518 36.91 -25.76 71.43
CA HIS A 518 37.49 -25.25 72.68
C HIS A 518 36.56 -25.41 73.90
N ARG A 519 35.24 -25.42 73.70
CA ARG A 519 34.23 -25.59 74.76
C ARG A 519 33.74 -27.03 74.92
N SER A 520 34.19 -27.94 74.05
CA SER A 520 33.77 -29.34 74.05
C SER A 520 34.50 -30.16 75.10
N ASP A 521 33.75 -30.97 75.83
CA ASP A 521 34.20 -31.99 76.76
C ASP A 521 35.04 -33.06 76.02
N ASP A 522 35.88 -33.81 76.75
CA ASP A 522 36.79 -34.79 76.12
C ASP A 522 36.08 -35.91 75.34
N GLN A 523 34.80 -36.16 75.59
CA GLN A 523 33.99 -37.12 74.82
C GLN A 523 33.48 -36.57 73.47
N SER A 524 33.17 -35.28 73.35
CA SER A 524 32.57 -34.67 72.14
C SER A 524 33.61 -34.00 71.23
N ARG A 525 34.79 -33.71 71.76
CA ARG A 525 35.94 -33.16 71.04
C ARG A 525 36.36 -33.94 69.76
N PRO A 526 36.39 -35.29 69.70
CA PRO A 526 36.72 -36.00 68.46
C PRO A 526 35.68 -35.78 67.35
N ILE A 527 34.38 -35.73 67.68
CA ILE A 527 33.29 -35.51 66.73
C ILE A 527 33.40 -34.10 66.11
N VAL A 528 33.74 -33.09 66.92
CA VAL A 528 33.93 -31.72 66.42
C VAL A 528 35.18 -31.60 65.52
N LYS A 529 36.26 -32.33 65.83
CA LYS A 529 37.44 -32.39 64.94
C LYS A 529 37.10 -33.01 63.59
N GLU A 530 36.30 -34.07 63.58
CA GLU A 530 35.86 -34.72 62.35
C GLU A 530 34.98 -33.79 61.49
N ALA A 531 34.03 -33.08 62.12
CA ALA A 531 33.20 -32.10 61.42
C ALA A 531 34.00 -30.93 60.80
N ILE A 532 35.06 -30.46 61.48
CA ILE A 532 35.98 -29.44 60.95
C ILE A 532 36.75 -29.99 59.74
N SER A 533 37.22 -31.24 59.84
CA SER A 533 37.94 -31.88 58.75
C SER A 533 37.05 -32.06 57.52
N ASP A 534 35.81 -32.51 57.70
CA ASP A 534 34.85 -32.69 56.62
C ASP A 534 34.45 -31.37 55.95
N LEU A 535 34.25 -30.31 56.75
CA LEU A 535 34.01 -28.96 56.23
C LEU A 535 35.19 -28.46 55.39
N ARG A 536 36.42 -28.65 55.89
CA ARG A 536 37.64 -28.27 55.17
C ARG A 536 37.78 -29.03 53.85
N THR A 537 37.42 -30.30 53.79
CA THR A 537 37.41 -31.09 52.56
C THR A 537 36.41 -30.52 51.55
N ILE A 538 35.17 -30.26 51.96
CA ILE A 538 34.10 -29.69 51.11
C ILE A 538 34.48 -28.30 50.58
N LEU A 539 35.19 -27.49 51.38
CA LEU A 539 35.58 -26.12 51.03
C LEU A 539 36.94 -26.01 50.30
N SER A 540 37.72 -27.09 50.22
CA SER A 540 39.07 -27.04 49.66
C SER A 540 39.10 -26.84 48.14
N LYS A 541 40.04 -26.02 47.67
CA LYS A 541 40.24 -25.69 46.25
C LYS A 541 40.65 -26.91 45.39
N GLN A 542 41.28 -27.91 45.99
CA GLN A 542 41.80 -29.10 45.32
C GLN A 542 40.69 -30.02 44.80
N VAL A 543 39.57 -30.05 45.51
CA VAL A 543 38.34 -30.74 45.10
C VAL A 543 37.84 -30.16 43.76
N ALA A 544 38.03 -28.86 43.48
CA ALA A 544 37.55 -28.26 42.23
C ALA A 544 38.29 -28.69 40.94
N ALA A 545 39.50 -29.27 41.01
CA ALA A 545 40.28 -29.68 39.83
C ALA A 545 40.37 -31.21 39.62
N GLY A 546 39.81 -32.00 40.54
CA GLY A 546 39.99 -33.45 40.58
C GLY A 546 41.35 -33.85 41.17
N ILE A 547 41.46 -35.09 41.65
CA ILE A 547 42.67 -35.65 42.27
C ILE A 547 43.04 -36.97 41.59
N GLY A 548 44.34 -37.20 41.37
CA GLY A 548 44.80 -38.51 40.88
C GLY A 548 44.48 -39.61 41.89
N LEU A 549 44.01 -40.76 41.42
CA LEU A 549 43.68 -41.92 42.26
C LEU A 549 44.89 -42.37 43.09
N LYS A 550 46.09 -42.24 42.55
CA LYS A 550 47.34 -42.53 43.27
C LYS A 550 47.51 -41.63 44.49
N ASP A 551 47.36 -40.33 44.32
CA ASP A 551 47.46 -39.35 45.42
C ASP A 551 46.33 -39.55 46.45
N ALA A 552 45.12 -39.89 45.99
CA ALA A 552 44.00 -40.22 46.86
C ALA A 552 44.27 -41.47 47.70
N CYS A 553 44.81 -42.53 47.10
CA CYS A 553 45.18 -43.77 47.81
C CYS A 553 46.26 -43.53 48.86
N HIS A 554 47.24 -42.67 48.60
CA HIS A 554 48.26 -42.29 49.58
C HIS A 554 47.62 -41.57 50.79
N GLN A 555 46.72 -40.63 50.54
CA GLN A 555 46.01 -39.92 51.62
C GLN A 555 45.14 -40.86 52.47
N TRP A 556 44.42 -41.78 51.82
CA TRP A 556 43.61 -42.78 52.53
C TRP A 556 44.45 -43.76 53.35
N HIS A 557 45.62 -44.16 52.83
CA HIS A 557 46.57 -45.00 53.55
C HIS A 557 47.09 -44.31 54.82
N ASP A 558 47.51 -43.04 54.71
CA ASP A 558 48.03 -42.28 55.85
C ASP A 558 46.96 -42.06 56.93
N GLU A 559 45.71 -41.81 56.53
CA GLU A 559 44.58 -41.73 57.46
C GLU A 559 44.32 -43.08 58.15
N ALA A 560 44.35 -44.19 57.40
CA ALA A 560 44.13 -45.53 57.94
C ALA A 560 45.21 -45.94 58.94
N ILE A 561 46.49 -45.61 58.68
CA ILE A 561 47.59 -45.86 59.62
C ILE A 561 47.34 -45.17 60.94
N LEU A 562 46.98 -43.88 60.90
CA LEU A 562 46.79 -43.09 62.12
C LEU A 562 45.67 -43.68 62.98
N ARG A 563 44.53 -44.02 62.37
CA ARG A 563 43.37 -44.60 63.09
C ARG A 563 43.68 -45.97 63.69
N CYS A 564 44.41 -46.83 62.98
CA CYS A 564 44.81 -48.14 63.50
C CYS A 564 45.82 -48.02 64.65
N ALA A 565 46.78 -47.09 64.55
CA ALA A 565 47.80 -46.86 65.55
C ALA A 565 47.20 -46.39 66.89
N GLU A 566 46.17 -45.54 66.86
CA GLU A 566 45.46 -45.09 68.07
C GLU A 566 44.81 -46.23 68.87
N ARG A 567 44.50 -47.36 68.23
CA ARG A 567 43.93 -48.56 68.88
C ARG A 567 44.89 -49.75 69.00
N GLY A 568 46.17 -49.55 68.67
CA GLY A 568 47.18 -50.61 68.72
C GLY A 568 47.00 -51.74 67.70
N ILE A 569 46.28 -51.49 66.59
CA ILE A 569 46.05 -52.46 65.52
C ILE A 569 47.15 -52.32 64.45
N ILE A 570 47.68 -53.44 63.96
CA ILE A 570 48.67 -53.46 62.87
C ILE A 570 47.93 -53.43 61.53
N LEU A 571 48.13 -52.37 60.73
CA LEU A 571 47.53 -52.24 59.40
C LEU A 571 48.38 -52.95 58.34
N HIS A 572 47.77 -53.87 57.58
CA HIS A 572 48.35 -54.44 56.36
C HIS A 572 47.62 -53.88 55.13
N TRP A 573 48.21 -52.89 54.46
CA TRP A 573 47.61 -52.23 53.31
C TRP A 573 48.08 -52.83 51.98
N HIS A 574 47.14 -53.17 51.10
CA HIS A 574 47.41 -53.58 49.72
C HIS A 574 46.59 -52.71 48.77
N CYS A 575 47.28 -52.07 47.82
CA CYS A 575 46.64 -51.22 46.81
C CYS A 575 47.21 -51.55 45.42
N VAL A 576 46.34 -51.60 44.42
CA VAL A 576 46.73 -51.75 43.00
C VAL A 576 46.61 -50.38 42.34
N GLU A 577 47.75 -49.77 42.04
CA GLU A 577 47.79 -48.43 41.46
C GLU A 577 47.25 -48.43 40.01
N LYS A 578 46.31 -47.53 39.72
CA LYS A 578 45.83 -47.22 38.37
C LYS A 578 45.83 -45.71 38.17
N ASP A 579 46.22 -45.26 36.99
CA ASP A 579 46.09 -43.85 36.60
C ASP A 579 44.62 -43.54 36.27
N ALA A 580 43.95 -42.91 37.21
CA ALA A 580 42.60 -42.37 37.04
C ALA A 580 42.50 -41.02 37.76
N LEU A 581 41.75 -40.08 37.19
CA LEU A 581 41.46 -38.81 37.85
C LEU A 581 40.07 -38.91 38.48
N LEU A 582 39.99 -38.74 39.80
CA LEU A 582 38.73 -38.69 40.53
C LEU A 582 38.18 -37.27 40.49
N THR A 583 36.90 -37.13 40.12
CA THR A 583 36.20 -35.86 40.28
C THR A 583 36.06 -35.50 41.77
N PRO A 584 35.89 -34.21 42.10
CA PRO A 584 35.54 -33.71 43.44
C PRO A 584 34.59 -34.61 44.25
N ASN A 585 33.48 -35.00 43.62
CA ASN A 585 32.42 -35.76 44.26
C ASN A 585 32.81 -37.22 44.45
N GLU A 586 33.43 -37.85 43.45
CA GLU A 586 33.89 -39.24 43.54
C GLU A 586 34.93 -39.39 44.66
N TYR A 587 35.90 -38.49 44.74
CA TYR A 587 36.88 -38.49 45.83
C TYR A 587 36.21 -38.34 47.20
N GLY A 588 35.28 -37.39 47.34
CA GLY A 588 34.56 -37.17 48.59
C GLY A 588 33.71 -38.38 49.01
N HIS A 589 32.98 -39.00 48.08
CA HIS A 589 32.16 -40.18 48.34
C HIS A 589 33.02 -41.39 48.72
N LEU A 590 34.08 -41.66 47.95
CA LEU A 590 34.99 -42.79 48.21
C LEU A 590 35.72 -42.63 49.55
N SER A 591 36.17 -41.42 49.87
CA SER A 591 36.82 -41.13 51.16
C SER A 591 35.89 -41.44 52.34
N ARG A 592 34.62 -41.04 52.25
CA ARG A 592 33.61 -41.34 53.30
C ARG A 592 33.32 -42.83 53.38
N MET A 593 33.15 -43.52 52.24
CA MET A 593 32.92 -44.96 52.22
C MET A 593 34.09 -45.73 52.85
N LEU A 594 35.33 -45.37 52.51
CA LEU A 594 36.53 -45.95 53.09
C LEU A 594 36.62 -45.70 54.59
N ARG A 595 36.39 -44.45 55.03
CA ARG A 595 36.41 -44.07 56.45
C ARG A 595 35.38 -44.83 57.28
N GLU A 596 34.17 -44.97 56.77
CA GLU A 596 33.10 -45.73 57.45
C GLU A 596 33.44 -47.23 57.49
N SER A 597 33.97 -47.77 56.39
CA SER A 597 34.40 -49.17 56.32
C SER A 597 35.55 -49.47 57.30
N LEU A 598 36.53 -48.57 57.39
CA LEU A 598 37.63 -48.64 58.37
C LEU A 598 37.11 -48.53 59.80
N THR A 599 36.17 -47.62 60.07
CA THR A 599 35.56 -47.44 61.39
C THR A 599 34.77 -48.68 61.82
N ASN A 600 34.12 -49.38 60.88
CA ASN A 600 33.45 -50.65 61.17
C ASN A 600 34.41 -51.82 61.39
N ALA A 601 35.61 -51.76 60.81
CA ALA A 601 36.62 -52.81 60.93
C ALA A 601 37.51 -52.68 62.18
N ILE A 602 37.66 -51.46 62.72
CA ILE A 602 38.49 -51.08 63.88
C ILE A 602 37.63 -50.94 65.13
#